data_AF-A1DM17-F1
#
_entry.id   AF-A1DM17-F1
#
_cell.length_a   1.000
_cell.length_b   1.000
_cell.length_c   1.000
_cell.angle_alpha   90.00
_cell.angle_beta   90.00
_cell.angle_gamma   90.00
#
_symmetry.space_group_name_H-M   'P 1'
#
loop_
_entity.id
_entity.type
_entity.pdbx_description
1 polymer ?
#
loop_
_entity_poly.entity_id
_entity_poly.type
_entity_poly.pdbx_seq_one_letter_code
_entity_poly.pdbx_strand_id
1 'polypeptide(L)'
;MALKWEHRAILIANILIVVAISIFSSGFFPYKSLLPGLATFDETNIDTVAPKVFNRVIFMVIDALRSDFVYSKTSGFSFTQSLIRSGAALPFTAHASSPTVTMPRLKAMTTGSVPSFLDVILNIAESDTSSTLAYQDTWLAQIKAQGGQLVMYGDDTWIKLFPGVFDRSDGTTSFFVSDFTEVDHNVTRHVPRELSERDWSAFIMHFLGLDHIGHKAGPKSRHMMAKQREMDSIVALIYAAMEEQEHLQSTLFVLCGDHGMNDAGNHGGSSPGEISPALLFISPKFQTRKTPEDSPVEAFSDLQYYRTVEQMDITPTLAGLLGLPIPLNSLGIFIPEFLMMWDNGAHRIDILLRNAKQMLNAMKGTFPDLDVEAITPPHGCDKQLATGPAKVQCAWFQALQLVHGPERNRTILPDVESALLRVLRSAQEVMSSTATYGLVSKSSDAVTFLMLSVISYGGMMFASSYVEEEQQFWYWVVTAWTASLSQFTPE
;
A
#
# COMPACT_ATOMS: atom_id res chain seq x y z
N MET A 1 28.39 35.50 39.99
CA MET A 1 26.98 35.62 40.44
C MET A 1 26.32 34.26 40.18
N ALA A 2 26.13 33.43 41.21
CA ALA A 2 25.53 32.12 41.02
C ALA A 2 24.06 32.29 40.63
N LEU A 3 23.66 31.81 39.44
CA LEU A 3 22.25 31.73 39.04
C LEU A 3 21.48 31.04 40.18
N LYS A 4 20.44 31.69 40.71
CA LYS A 4 19.50 31.09 41.66
C LYS A 4 19.00 29.76 41.08
N TRP A 5 18.81 28.76 41.93
CA TRP A 5 18.41 27.39 41.55
C TRP A 5 17.24 27.38 40.56
N GLU A 6 16.26 28.26 40.77
CA GLU A 6 15.09 28.47 39.90
C GLU A 6 15.46 28.79 38.44
N HIS A 7 16.45 29.67 38.22
CA HIS A 7 16.91 30.01 36.86
C HIS A 7 17.65 28.84 36.19
N ARG A 8 18.34 27.99 36.97
CA ARG A 8 18.99 26.77 36.44
C ARG A 8 17.97 25.72 36.06
N ALA A 9 16.93 25.54 36.88
CA ALA A 9 15.84 24.60 36.59
C ALA A 9 15.08 25.00 35.32
N ILE A 10 14.77 26.29 35.15
CA ILE A 10 14.13 26.80 33.93
C ILE A 10 15.03 26.61 32.70
N LEU A 11 16.33 26.88 32.82
CA LEU A 11 17.27 26.66 31.71
C LEU A 11 17.35 25.18 31.30
N ILE A 12 17.44 24.27 32.27
CA ILE A 12 17.45 22.83 32.04
C ILE A 12 16.15 22.36 31.38
N ALA A 13 14.99 22.83 31.87
CA ALA A 13 13.69 22.48 31.27
C ALA A 13 13.59 22.92 29.81
N ASN A 14 14.05 24.13 29.47
CA ASN A 14 14.05 24.61 28.08
C ASN A 14 14.99 23.79 27.18
N ILE A 15 16.17 23.39 27.69
CA ILE A 15 17.08 22.51 26.95
C ILE A 15 16.44 21.14 26.73
N LEU A 16 15.82 20.55 27.76
CA LEU A 16 15.15 19.25 27.66
C LEU A 16 13.98 19.27 26.68
N ILE A 17 13.24 20.38 26.57
CA ILE A 17 12.18 20.54 25.54
C ILE A 17 12.79 20.44 24.14
N VAL A 18 13.89 21.15 23.86
CA VAL A 18 14.55 21.11 22.54
C VAL A 18 15.09 19.70 22.25
N VAL A 19 15.68 19.03 23.25
CA VAL A 19 16.15 17.65 23.13
C VAL A 19 14.99 16.70 22.85
N ALA A 20 13.89 16.81 23.59
CA ALA A 20 12.69 15.98 23.39
C ALA A 20 12.08 16.18 22.00
N ILE A 21 11.95 17.43 21.56
CA ILE A 21 11.47 17.75 20.20
C ILE A 21 12.42 17.16 19.15
N SER A 22 13.73 17.24 19.36
CA SER A 22 14.72 16.69 18.41
C SER A 22 14.64 15.16 18.34
N ILE A 23 14.54 14.48 19.48
CA ILE A 23 14.37 13.02 19.55
C ILE A 23 13.05 12.61 18.87
N PHE A 24 11.94 13.25 19.25
CA PHE A 24 10.63 13.03 18.64
C PHE A 24 10.69 13.23 17.13
N SER A 25 11.26 14.34 16.68
CA SER A 25 11.36 14.65 15.25
C SER A 25 12.21 13.62 14.50
N SER A 26 13.31 13.15 15.11
CA SER A 26 14.17 12.14 14.48
C SER A 26 13.51 10.77 14.33
N GLY A 27 12.66 10.37 15.29
CA GLY A 27 11.90 9.12 15.23
C GLY A 27 10.61 9.20 14.40
N PHE A 28 9.92 10.34 14.45
CA PHE A 28 8.62 10.56 13.82
C PHE A 28 8.74 10.99 12.35
N PHE A 29 9.85 11.64 11.96
CA PHE A 29 10.18 12.00 10.59
C PHE A 29 11.46 11.30 10.12
N PRO A 30 11.47 9.96 10.04
CA PRO A 30 12.65 9.24 9.59
C PRO A 30 12.97 9.60 8.14
N TYR A 31 14.23 9.95 7.88
CA TYR A 31 14.71 10.13 6.52
C TYR A 31 14.71 8.78 5.80
N LYS A 32 13.89 8.63 4.76
CA LYS A 32 13.84 7.42 3.95
C LYS A 32 14.98 7.45 2.93
N SER A 33 15.90 6.50 3.03
CA SER A 33 16.90 6.26 1.99
C SER A 33 16.20 5.65 0.78
N LEU A 34 15.95 6.44 -0.26
CA LEU A 34 15.36 5.97 -1.51
C LEU A 34 16.45 5.66 -2.52
N LEU A 35 16.36 4.48 -3.15
CA LEU A 35 17.19 4.13 -4.29
C LEU A 35 16.81 5.04 -5.48
N PRO A 36 17.77 5.75 -6.09
CA PRO A 36 17.51 6.61 -7.23
C PRO A 36 17.42 5.83 -8.55
N GLY A 37 16.73 6.41 -9.53
CA GLY A 37 16.62 5.85 -10.89
C GLY A 37 15.39 4.98 -11.09
N LEU A 38 15.36 4.25 -12.21
CA LEU A 38 14.29 3.33 -12.57
C LEU A 38 14.80 1.88 -12.48
N ALA A 39 13.95 0.98 -12.00
CA ALA A 39 14.20 -0.45 -12.03
C ALA A 39 14.36 -0.95 -13.47
N THR A 40 15.22 -1.95 -13.63
CA THR A 40 15.49 -2.63 -14.90
C THR A 40 15.35 -4.13 -14.71
N PHE A 41 15.16 -4.87 -15.81
CA PHE A 41 15.26 -6.33 -15.75
C PHE A 41 16.72 -6.76 -15.70
N ASP A 42 17.02 -7.75 -14.88
CA ASP A 42 18.33 -8.40 -14.83
C ASP A 42 18.52 -9.21 -16.13
N GLU A 43 19.55 -8.89 -16.93
CA GLU A 43 19.77 -9.44 -18.29
C GLU A 43 20.20 -10.92 -18.29
N THR A 44 20.30 -11.56 -17.13
CA THR A 44 21.09 -12.77 -16.96
C THR A 44 20.38 -14.11 -17.25
N ASN A 45 19.08 -14.15 -17.61
CA ASN A 45 18.42 -15.36 -18.12
C ASN A 45 17.12 -15.07 -18.90
N ILE A 46 17.21 -15.04 -20.24
CA ILE A 46 16.08 -14.72 -21.14
C ILE A 46 15.02 -15.84 -21.19
N ASP A 47 15.42 -17.11 -21.00
CA ASP A 47 14.52 -18.26 -21.14
C ASP A 47 13.59 -18.53 -19.93
N THR A 48 13.79 -17.81 -18.81
CA THR A 48 12.96 -17.96 -17.59
C THR A 48 12.09 -16.75 -17.28
N VAL A 49 12.12 -15.72 -18.13
CA VAL A 49 11.36 -14.48 -17.92
C VAL A 49 9.87 -14.76 -18.09
N ALA A 50 9.09 -14.49 -17.04
CA ALA A 50 7.64 -14.59 -17.12
C ALA A 50 7.09 -13.62 -18.20
N PRO A 51 6.32 -14.12 -19.20
CA PRO A 51 5.74 -13.25 -20.21
C PRO A 51 4.67 -12.33 -19.61
N LYS A 52 4.52 -11.12 -20.15
CA LYS A 52 3.42 -10.22 -19.77
C LYS A 52 2.06 -10.86 -20.05
N VAL A 53 1.10 -10.63 -19.16
CA VAL A 53 -0.26 -11.17 -19.25
C VAL A 53 -1.20 -10.18 -19.94
N PHE A 54 -0.97 -8.89 -19.70
CA PHE A 54 -1.77 -7.79 -20.23
C PHE A 54 -0.90 -6.77 -20.96
N ASN A 55 -1.47 -6.12 -21.97
CA ASN A 55 -0.82 -5.06 -22.75
C ASN A 55 -1.23 -3.66 -22.27
N ARG A 56 -2.37 -3.56 -21.57
CA ARG A 56 -2.98 -2.31 -21.13
C ARG A 56 -3.49 -2.45 -19.71
N VAL A 57 -3.59 -1.32 -19.02
CA VAL A 57 -4.28 -1.22 -17.73
C VAL A 57 -5.29 -0.07 -17.75
N ILE A 58 -6.50 -0.35 -17.28
CA ILE A 58 -7.46 0.68 -16.87
C ILE A 58 -7.42 0.71 -15.34
N PHE A 59 -7.19 1.88 -14.75
CA PHE A 59 -7.04 2.05 -13.31
C PHE A 59 -8.07 3.06 -12.80
N MET A 60 -9.21 2.56 -12.30
CA MET A 60 -10.30 3.38 -11.78
C MET A 60 -10.22 3.44 -10.25
N VAL A 61 -9.90 4.61 -9.76
CA VAL A 61 -9.98 4.95 -8.34
C VAL A 61 -11.34 5.61 -8.08
N ILE A 62 -12.04 5.13 -7.06
CA ILE A 62 -13.21 5.82 -6.52
C ILE A 62 -12.87 6.24 -5.09
N ASP A 63 -12.83 7.55 -4.86
CA ASP A 63 -12.46 8.13 -3.58
C ASP A 63 -13.43 7.67 -2.47
N ALA A 64 -12.87 7.24 -1.35
CA ALA A 64 -13.58 6.71 -0.19
C ALA A 64 -14.49 5.49 -0.45
N LEU A 65 -14.14 4.63 -1.42
CA LEU A 65 -14.87 3.40 -1.76
C LEU A 65 -14.72 2.30 -0.68
N ARG A 66 -15.53 2.39 0.37
CA ARG A 66 -15.65 1.33 1.40
C ARG A 66 -16.01 -0.03 0.79
N SER A 67 -15.46 -1.09 1.36
CA SER A 67 -15.72 -2.48 0.93
C SER A 67 -17.21 -2.87 0.95
N ASP A 68 -17.99 -2.40 1.93
CA ASP A 68 -19.42 -2.68 2.02
C ASP A 68 -20.23 -2.02 0.91
N PHE A 69 -19.73 -0.93 0.31
CA PHE A 69 -20.36 -0.33 -0.85
C PHE A 69 -20.33 -1.24 -2.06
N VAL A 70 -19.37 -2.17 -2.15
CA VAL A 70 -19.22 -3.08 -3.30
C VAL A 70 -19.69 -4.50 -2.99
N TYR A 71 -19.37 -5.04 -1.81
CA TYR A 71 -19.48 -6.48 -1.55
C TYR A 71 -20.71 -6.89 -0.75
N SER A 72 -21.33 -5.95 -0.04
CA SER A 72 -22.49 -6.24 0.82
C SER A 72 -23.77 -6.52 0.02
N LYS A 73 -24.75 -7.14 0.67
CA LYS A 73 -26.09 -7.36 0.09
C LYS A 73 -26.86 -6.08 -0.22
N THR A 74 -26.52 -4.98 0.44
CA THR A 74 -27.15 -3.66 0.26
C THR A 74 -26.42 -2.78 -0.75
N SER A 75 -25.39 -3.30 -1.40
CA SER A 75 -24.56 -2.59 -2.37
C SER A 75 -25.33 -2.15 -3.62
N GLY A 76 -24.95 -1.01 -4.18
CA GLY A 76 -25.34 -0.55 -5.51
C GLY A 76 -24.54 -1.15 -6.67
N PHE A 77 -23.49 -1.94 -6.38
CA PHE A 77 -22.55 -2.50 -7.36
C PHE A 77 -22.97 -3.87 -7.90
N SER A 78 -24.23 -3.99 -8.33
CA SER A 78 -24.83 -5.25 -8.74
C SER A 78 -24.13 -5.92 -9.93
N PHE A 79 -23.67 -5.13 -10.91
CA PHE A 79 -22.94 -5.63 -12.07
C PHE A 79 -21.54 -6.08 -11.67
N THR A 80 -20.82 -5.29 -10.89
CA THR A 80 -19.49 -5.65 -10.37
C THR A 80 -19.54 -6.95 -9.55
N GLN A 81 -20.56 -7.14 -8.70
CA GLN A 81 -20.77 -8.40 -8.00
C GLN A 81 -21.05 -9.58 -8.96
N SER A 82 -21.69 -9.32 -10.11
CA SER A 82 -21.88 -10.35 -11.14
C SER A 82 -20.57 -10.77 -11.80
N LEU A 83 -19.60 -9.85 -11.94
CA LEU A 83 -18.27 -10.18 -12.43
C LEU A 83 -17.53 -11.12 -11.47
N ILE A 84 -17.67 -10.91 -10.15
CA ILE A 84 -17.13 -11.82 -9.13
C ILE A 84 -17.75 -13.21 -9.29
N ARG A 85 -19.09 -13.30 -9.36
CA ARG A 85 -19.81 -14.57 -9.54
C ARG A 85 -19.50 -15.28 -10.85
N SER A 86 -19.11 -14.55 -11.90
CA SER A 86 -18.73 -15.14 -13.19
C SER A 86 -17.27 -15.61 -13.23
N GLY A 87 -16.44 -15.25 -12.24
CA GLY A 87 -14.99 -15.45 -12.27
C GLY A 87 -14.22 -14.42 -13.09
N ALA A 88 -14.88 -13.40 -13.63
CA ALA A 88 -14.23 -12.30 -14.37
C ALA A 88 -13.56 -11.25 -13.46
N ALA A 89 -13.85 -11.27 -12.16
CA ALA A 89 -13.25 -10.37 -11.18
C ALA A 89 -12.66 -11.14 -10.00
N LEU A 90 -11.50 -10.70 -9.53
CA LEU A 90 -10.87 -11.14 -8.29
C LEU A 90 -11.07 -10.06 -7.23
N PRO A 91 -11.92 -10.29 -6.22
CA PRO A 91 -12.16 -9.33 -5.16
C PRO A 91 -11.18 -9.47 -3.99
N PHE A 92 -10.83 -8.33 -3.41
CA PHE A 92 -10.02 -8.22 -2.19
C PHE A 92 -10.57 -7.12 -1.30
N THR A 93 -10.28 -7.22 -0.01
CA THR A 93 -10.36 -6.06 0.90
C THR A 93 -8.97 -5.43 0.91
N ALA A 94 -8.81 -4.22 0.38
CA ALA A 94 -7.52 -3.55 0.48
C ALA A 94 -7.35 -2.99 1.90
N HIS A 95 -6.14 -3.05 2.44
CA HIS A 95 -5.77 -2.39 3.68
C HIS A 95 -5.08 -1.06 3.36
N ALA A 96 -5.72 0.03 3.77
CA ALA A 96 -5.23 1.40 3.61
C ALA A 96 -4.69 1.90 4.95
N SER A 97 -3.42 1.64 5.25
CA SER A 97 -2.78 2.08 6.50
C SER A 97 -2.96 3.58 6.74
N SER A 98 -3.19 4.01 7.98
CA SER A 98 -3.24 5.45 8.30
C SER A 98 -1.91 6.15 7.94
N PRO A 99 -1.93 7.41 7.46
CA PRO A 99 -3.08 8.29 7.23
C PRO A 99 -3.87 7.91 5.96
N THR A 100 -5.18 7.78 6.13
CA THR A 100 -6.17 7.47 5.07
C THR A 100 -6.60 8.75 4.35
N VAL A 101 -5.63 9.41 3.72
CA VAL A 101 -5.81 10.64 2.95
C VAL A 101 -5.36 10.38 1.51
N THR A 102 -6.11 10.90 0.54
CA THR A 102 -5.96 10.65 -0.90
C THR A 102 -4.51 10.66 -1.40
N MET A 103 -3.78 11.76 -1.28
CA MET A 103 -2.42 11.88 -1.83
C MET A 103 -1.45 10.79 -1.30
N PRO A 104 -1.29 10.57 0.02
CA PRO A 104 -0.53 9.43 0.56
C PRO A 104 -0.92 8.08 -0.03
N ARG A 105 -2.22 7.84 -0.26
CA ARG A 105 -2.73 6.56 -0.78
C ARG A 105 -2.42 6.37 -2.25
N LEU A 106 -2.59 7.41 -3.07
CA LEU A 106 -2.17 7.38 -4.48
C LEU A 106 -0.67 7.09 -4.61
N LYS A 107 0.16 7.69 -3.74
CA LYS A 107 1.59 7.39 -3.67
C LYS A 107 1.84 5.91 -3.32
N ALA A 108 1.16 5.36 -2.31
CA ALA A 108 1.32 3.96 -1.93
C ALA A 108 1.01 2.99 -3.08
N MET A 109 -0.10 3.21 -3.78
CA MET A 109 -0.56 2.34 -4.87
C MET A 109 0.30 2.42 -6.13
N THR A 110 1.05 3.52 -6.31
CA THR A 110 1.88 3.76 -7.51
C THR A 110 3.35 3.42 -7.33
N THR A 111 3.90 3.60 -6.12
CA THR A 111 5.30 3.31 -5.79
C THR A 111 5.47 1.96 -5.08
N GLY A 112 4.41 1.42 -4.47
CA GLY A 112 4.49 0.25 -3.58
C GLY A 112 5.11 0.57 -2.22
N SER A 113 5.20 1.85 -1.84
CA SER A 113 5.82 2.28 -0.58
C SER A 113 4.80 2.53 0.53
N VAL A 114 5.21 2.36 1.80
CA VAL A 114 4.42 2.78 2.96
C VAL A 114 4.42 4.31 3.04
N PRO A 115 3.26 4.99 3.11
CA PRO A 115 3.22 6.44 3.24
C PRO A 115 3.81 6.94 4.56
N SER A 116 4.32 8.16 4.57
CA SER A 116 4.86 8.83 5.76
C SER A 116 3.97 9.98 6.21
N PHE A 117 4.03 10.32 7.50
CA PHE A 117 3.34 11.50 8.01
C PHE A 117 3.82 12.81 7.35
N LEU A 118 5.08 12.85 6.90
CA LEU A 118 5.60 13.95 6.09
C LEU A 118 4.78 14.14 4.81
N ASP A 119 4.31 13.06 4.18
CA ASP A 119 3.48 13.14 2.98
C ASP A 119 2.14 13.86 3.25
N VAL A 120 1.61 13.79 4.48
CA VAL A 120 0.40 14.54 4.87
C VAL A 120 0.69 16.02 5.10
N ILE A 121 1.79 16.34 5.79
CA ILE A 121 2.19 17.74 5.99
C ILE A 121 2.39 18.42 4.64
N LEU A 122 3.08 17.74 3.73
CA LEU A 122 3.33 18.30 2.41
C LEU A 122 2.06 18.35 1.53
N ASN A 123 1.06 17.48 1.77
CA ASN A 123 -0.26 17.59 1.14
C ASN A 123 -0.99 18.88 1.54
N ILE A 124 -0.83 19.34 2.78
CA ILE A 124 -1.41 20.61 3.26
C ILE A 124 -0.66 21.81 2.66
N ALA A 125 0.62 21.64 2.36
CA ALA A 125 1.48 22.66 1.77
C ALA A 125 1.48 22.60 0.23
N GLU A 126 0.30 22.71 -0.40
CA GLU A 126 0.06 22.57 -1.86
C GLU A 126 0.99 23.36 -2.79
N SER A 127 1.76 24.33 -2.28
CA SER A 127 2.71 25.12 -3.05
C SER A 127 4.10 24.49 -3.23
N ASP A 128 4.43 23.44 -2.48
CA ASP A 128 5.79 22.87 -2.50
C ASP A 128 5.93 21.75 -3.52
N THR A 129 6.91 21.89 -4.42
CA THR A 129 7.33 20.88 -5.39
C THR A 129 7.98 19.63 -4.74
N SER A 130 8.07 19.59 -3.41
CA SER A 130 8.73 18.55 -2.62
C SER A 130 7.91 17.25 -2.49
N SER A 131 6.59 17.28 -2.72
CA SER A 131 5.73 16.09 -2.76
C SER A 131 5.69 15.37 -4.11
N THR A 132 6.29 15.96 -5.14
CA THR A 132 6.22 15.40 -6.51
C THR A 132 6.93 14.05 -6.58
N LEU A 133 6.35 13.14 -7.36
CA LEU A 133 6.93 11.82 -7.67
C LEU A 133 7.69 11.84 -9.01
N ALA A 134 7.99 13.02 -9.54
CA ALA A 134 8.63 13.21 -10.85
C ALA A 134 9.95 12.43 -11.03
N TYR A 135 10.65 12.17 -9.92
CA TYR A 135 11.93 11.44 -9.91
C TYR A 135 11.85 10.09 -9.17
N GLN A 136 10.65 9.64 -8.80
CA GLN A 136 10.47 8.36 -8.13
C GLN A 136 10.04 7.28 -9.12
N ASP A 137 10.58 6.09 -8.90
CA ASP A 137 10.19 4.91 -9.65
C ASP A 137 8.75 4.50 -9.28
N THR A 138 7.91 4.34 -10.30
CA THR A 138 6.50 3.95 -10.19
C THR A 138 6.13 3.10 -11.39
N TRP A 139 5.04 2.34 -11.30
CA TRP A 139 4.56 1.59 -12.47
C TRP A 139 4.18 2.52 -13.64
N LEU A 140 3.78 3.78 -13.37
CA LEU A 140 3.58 4.81 -14.39
C LEU A 140 4.89 5.20 -15.10
N ALA A 141 5.93 5.47 -14.31
CA ALA A 141 7.25 5.79 -14.83
C ALA A 141 7.84 4.63 -15.64
N GLN A 142 7.62 3.39 -15.20
CA GLN A 142 8.02 2.19 -15.93
C GLN A 142 7.30 2.05 -17.28
N ILE A 143 6.00 2.37 -17.35
CA ILE A 143 5.28 2.40 -18.63
C ILE A 143 5.84 3.49 -19.56
N LYS A 144 6.09 4.70 -19.05
CA LYS A 144 6.69 5.79 -19.85
C LYS A 144 8.09 5.47 -20.33
N ALA A 145 8.91 4.81 -19.51
CA ALA A 145 10.26 4.38 -19.87
C ALA A 145 10.25 3.36 -21.02
N GLN A 146 9.17 2.58 -21.17
CA GLN A 146 8.96 1.67 -22.29
C GLN A 146 8.28 2.33 -23.51
N GLY A 147 8.08 3.66 -23.49
CA GLY A 147 7.45 4.41 -24.57
C GLY A 147 5.92 4.32 -24.59
N GLY A 148 5.28 3.81 -23.54
CA GLY A 148 3.82 3.77 -23.42
C GLY A 148 3.22 5.15 -23.18
N GLN A 149 1.96 5.33 -23.58
CA GLN A 149 1.22 6.58 -23.34
C GLN A 149 0.30 6.44 -22.12
N LEU A 150 0.17 7.52 -21.36
CA LEU A 150 -0.63 7.58 -20.14
C LEU A 150 -1.73 8.63 -20.25
N VAL A 151 -2.96 8.26 -19.88
CA VAL A 151 -4.13 9.14 -19.87
C VAL A 151 -4.68 9.22 -18.46
N MET A 152 -5.06 10.42 -17.98
CA MET A 152 -5.63 10.61 -16.65
C MET A 152 -6.77 11.62 -16.62
N TYR A 153 -7.92 11.21 -16.07
CA TYR A 153 -9.08 12.10 -15.85
C TYR A 153 -9.60 11.97 -14.42
N GLY A 154 -9.93 13.09 -13.78
CA GLY A 154 -10.43 13.09 -12.40
C GLY A 154 -9.66 14.02 -11.48
N ASP A 155 -9.56 13.67 -10.20
CA ASP A 155 -8.88 14.47 -9.17
C ASP A 155 -7.49 14.98 -9.60
N ASP A 156 -7.31 16.30 -9.56
CA ASP A 156 -6.08 17.00 -9.96
C ASP A 156 -4.83 16.64 -9.13
N THR A 157 -5.01 15.96 -7.99
CA THR A 157 -3.92 15.38 -7.18
C THR A 157 -2.97 14.52 -8.01
N TRP A 158 -3.47 13.76 -9.00
CA TRP A 158 -2.62 12.98 -9.89
C TRP A 158 -1.67 13.85 -10.72
N ILE A 159 -2.17 14.96 -11.26
CA ILE A 159 -1.38 15.87 -12.10
C ILE A 159 -0.31 16.57 -11.24
N LYS A 160 -0.65 16.93 -10.00
CA LYS A 160 0.27 17.49 -9.01
C LYS A 160 1.37 16.50 -8.62
N LEU A 161 1.00 15.24 -8.37
CA LEU A 161 1.95 14.17 -8.00
C LEU A 161 2.87 13.77 -9.16
N PHE A 162 2.35 13.77 -10.39
CA PHE A 162 3.03 13.27 -11.59
C PHE A 162 3.13 14.35 -12.68
N PRO A 163 3.84 15.46 -12.43
CA PRO A 163 3.91 16.57 -13.38
C PRO A 163 4.58 16.14 -14.68
N GLY A 164 3.91 16.38 -15.81
CA GLY A 164 4.42 16.06 -17.16
C GLY A 164 4.42 14.57 -17.52
N VAL A 165 3.82 13.70 -16.71
CA VAL A 165 3.78 12.24 -16.95
C VAL A 165 2.67 11.83 -17.91
N PHE A 166 1.51 12.50 -17.87
CA PHE A 166 0.33 12.17 -18.68
C PHE A 166 0.37 12.84 -20.05
N ASP A 167 0.10 12.08 -21.11
CA ASP A 167 0.02 12.54 -22.49
C ASP A 167 -1.31 13.21 -22.80
N ARG A 168 -2.38 12.76 -22.12
CA ARG A 168 -3.68 13.43 -22.08
C ARG A 168 -4.17 13.47 -20.64
N SER A 169 -4.60 14.65 -20.19
CA SER A 169 -5.23 14.77 -18.89
C SER A 169 -6.26 15.90 -18.81
N ASP A 170 -7.17 15.74 -17.86
CA ASP A 170 -8.18 16.73 -17.48
C ASP A 170 -8.47 16.59 -15.98
N GLY A 171 -7.95 17.54 -15.21
CA GLY A 171 -7.99 17.53 -13.75
C GLY A 171 -9.24 18.20 -13.20
N THR A 172 -9.72 17.69 -12.07
CA THR A 172 -10.89 18.19 -11.34
C THR A 172 -10.45 18.55 -9.94
N THR A 173 -10.80 19.76 -9.47
CA THR A 173 -10.43 20.19 -8.13
C THR A 173 -11.36 19.60 -7.08
N SER A 174 -10.79 18.96 -6.06
CA SER A 174 -11.49 18.25 -4.99
C SER A 174 -12.01 19.13 -3.85
N PHE A 175 -11.64 20.42 -3.78
CA PHE A 175 -12.00 21.29 -2.65
C PHE A 175 -13.50 21.64 -2.53
N PHE A 176 -14.29 21.43 -3.58
CA PHE A 176 -15.73 21.78 -3.57
C PHE A 176 -16.61 20.55 -3.26
N VAL A 177 -16.55 20.10 -2.01
CA VAL A 177 -17.29 18.93 -1.46
C VAL A 177 -18.82 19.00 -1.66
N SER A 178 -19.37 20.20 -1.92
CA SER A 178 -20.79 20.36 -2.19
C SER A 178 -21.24 19.78 -3.54
N ASP A 179 -20.31 19.61 -4.48
CA ASP A 179 -20.51 19.06 -5.81
C ASP A 179 -20.03 17.60 -5.90
N PHE A 180 -20.98 16.68 -5.96
CA PHE A 180 -20.73 15.24 -6.16
C PHE A 180 -21.30 14.76 -7.51
N THR A 181 -21.54 15.67 -8.46
CA THR A 181 -22.13 15.34 -9.76
C THR A 181 -21.24 15.80 -10.91
N GLU A 182 -20.89 17.08 -10.97
CA GLU A 182 -20.07 17.59 -12.08
C GLU A 182 -18.65 17.04 -11.99
N VAL A 183 -18.12 16.84 -10.77
CA VAL A 183 -16.80 16.20 -10.58
C VAL A 183 -16.70 14.82 -11.25
N ASP A 184 -17.74 14.01 -11.16
CA ASP A 184 -17.75 12.66 -11.77
C ASP A 184 -18.10 12.74 -13.26
N HIS A 185 -19.05 13.59 -13.66
CA HIS A 185 -19.33 13.86 -15.07
C HIS A 185 -18.08 14.35 -15.82
N ASN A 186 -17.18 15.07 -15.14
CA ASN A 186 -15.92 15.55 -15.68
C ASN A 186 -15.01 14.41 -16.15
N VAL A 187 -15.09 13.27 -15.46
CA VAL A 187 -14.40 12.04 -15.81
C VAL A 187 -15.21 11.23 -16.83
N THR A 188 -16.48 10.97 -16.54
CA THR A 188 -17.33 10.06 -17.33
C THR A 188 -17.44 10.47 -18.79
N ARG A 189 -17.48 11.78 -19.10
CA ARG A 189 -17.61 12.25 -20.49
C ARG A 189 -16.46 11.81 -21.41
N HIS A 190 -15.28 11.52 -20.85
CA HIS A 190 -14.10 11.13 -21.62
C HIS A 190 -14.01 9.61 -21.83
N VAL A 191 -14.70 8.82 -21.00
CA VAL A 191 -14.60 7.34 -20.99
C VAL A 191 -14.93 6.71 -22.35
N PRO A 192 -16.05 7.04 -23.02
CA PRO A 192 -16.36 6.42 -24.32
C PRO A 192 -15.30 6.71 -25.39
N ARG A 193 -14.73 7.92 -25.39
CA ARG A 193 -13.68 8.32 -26.32
C ARG A 193 -12.43 7.47 -26.07
N GLU A 194 -11.89 7.46 -24.84
CA GLU A 194 -10.64 6.75 -24.57
C GLU A 194 -10.76 5.23 -24.74
N LEU A 195 -11.93 4.63 -24.47
CA LEU A 195 -12.14 3.21 -24.75
C LEU A 195 -12.01 2.91 -26.25
N SER A 196 -12.41 3.83 -27.13
CA SER A 196 -12.27 3.67 -28.59
C SER A 196 -10.84 3.89 -29.11
N GLU A 197 -9.99 4.58 -28.35
CA GLU A 197 -8.62 4.92 -28.75
C GLU A 197 -7.65 3.74 -28.54
N ARG A 198 -6.62 3.68 -29.40
CA ARG A 198 -5.64 2.58 -29.44
C ARG A 198 -4.23 2.98 -29.02
N ASP A 199 -4.00 4.21 -28.63
CA ASP A 199 -2.66 4.78 -28.46
C ASP A 199 -2.12 4.69 -27.02
N TRP A 200 -3.01 4.61 -26.02
CA TRP A 200 -2.64 4.52 -24.60
C TRP A 200 -2.26 3.13 -24.10
N SER A 201 -1.39 3.08 -23.09
CA SER A 201 -0.99 1.87 -22.36
C SER A 201 -1.59 1.82 -20.94
N ALA A 202 -1.79 2.98 -20.31
CA ALA A 202 -2.59 3.08 -19.10
C ALA A 202 -3.63 4.20 -19.19
N PHE A 203 -4.84 3.91 -18.73
CA PHE A 203 -5.93 4.87 -18.61
C PHE A 203 -6.39 4.96 -17.15
N ILE A 204 -6.15 6.10 -16.51
CA ILE A 204 -6.42 6.37 -15.10
C ILE A 204 -7.68 7.24 -14.99
N MET A 205 -8.58 6.85 -14.10
CA MET A 205 -9.77 7.60 -13.73
C MET A 205 -9.82 7.76 -12.21
N HIS A 206 -10.15 8.95 -11.71
CA HIS A 206 -10.33 9.17 -10.28
C HIS A 206 -11.63 9.93 -9.99
N PHE A 207 -12.63 9.22 -9.45
CA PHE A 207 -13.96 9.73 -9.13
C PHE A 207 -14.05 10.20 -7.68
N LEU A 208 -14.67 11.35 -7.43
CA LEU A 208 -14.71 12.02 -6.12
C LEU A 208 -16.10 11.97 -5.46
N GLY A 209 -17.15 11.64 -6.21
CA GLY A 209 -18.53 11.83 -5.75
C GLY A 209 -18.92 11.02 -4.52
N LEU A 210 -18.36 9.82 -4.29
CA LEU A 210 -18.66 9.04 -3.08
C LEU A 210 -18.09 9.71 -1.82
N ASP A 211 -16.82 10.12 -1.85
CA ASP A 211 -16.18 10.86 -0.74
C ASP A 211 -16.93 12.16 -0.43
N HIS A 212 -17.26 12.93 -1.45
CA HIS A 212 -18.00 14.18 -1.29
C HIS A 212 -19.39 13.98 -0.64
N ILE A 213 -20.11 12.91 -1.01
CA ILE A 213 -21.36 12.52 -0.33
C ILE A 213 -21.10 12.09 1.12
N GLY A 214 -20.01 11.36 1.35
CA GLY A 214 -19.51 10.97 2.67
C GLY A 214 -19.39 12.17 3.60
N HIS A 215 -18.55 13.14 3.26
CA HIS A 215 -18.35 14.36 4.07
C HIS A 215 -19.64 15.17 4.27
N LYS A 216 -20.49 15.25 3.23
CA LYS A 216 -21.68 16.11 3.26
C LYS A 216 -22.84 15.51 4.05
N ALA A 217 -23.03 14.19 3.98
CA ALA A 217 -24.25 13.53 4.46
C ALA A 217 -24.03 12.15 5.10
N GLY A 218 -22.80 11.66 5.14
CA GLY A 218 -22.41 10.37 5.69
C GLY A 218 -22.60 9.19 4.72
N PRO A 219 -21.95 8.04 5.04
CA PRO A 219 -21.97 6.83 4.20
C PRO A 219 -23.34 6.19 4.04
N LYS A 220 -24.27 6.45 4.97
CA LYS A 220 -25.63 5.88 4.96
C LYS A 220 -26.68 6.85 4.38
N SER A 221 -26.24 7.93 3.74
CA SER A 221 -27.15 8.93 3.17
C SER A 221 -27.97 8.35 2.01
N ARG A 222 -29.15 8.95 1.76
CA ARG A 222 -30.01 8.59 0.62
C ARG A 222 -29.34 8.80 -0.75
N HIS A 223 -28.28 9.61 -0.81
CA HIS A 223 -27.56 9.92 -2.04
C HIS A 223 -26.52 8.83 -2.38
N MET A 224 -26.05 8.08 -1.37
CA MET A 224 -24.98 7.11 -1.53
C MET A 224 -25.35 5.97 -2.50
N MET A 225 -26.55 5.41 -2.35
CA MET A 225 -27.00 4.31 -3.23
C MET A 225 -27.11 4.69 -4.70
N ALA A 226 -27.55 5.92 -5.01
CA ALA A 226 -27.62 6.39 -6.39
C ALA A 226 -26.22 6.54 -6.98
N LYS A 227 -25.27 7.07 -6.20
CA LYS A 227 -23.88 7.23 -6.62
C LYS A 227 -23.15 5.89 -6.79
N GLN A 228 -23.40 4.90 -5.93
CA GLN A 228 -22.87 3.55 -6.13
C GLN A 228 -23.32 2.94 -7.47
N ARG A 229 -24.60 3.10 -7.84
CA ARG A 229 -25.13 2.61 -9.13
C ARG A 229 -24.54 3.33 -10.33
N GLU A 230 -24.26 4.62 -10.19
CA GLU A 230 -23.57 5.40 -11.22
C GLU A 230 -22.17 4.83 -11.48
N MET A 231 -21.40 4.57 -10.41
CA MET A 231 -20.07 3.98 -10.52
C MET A 231 -20.11 2.55 -11.10
N ASP A 232 -21.07 1.73 -10.67
CA ASP A 232 -21.29 0.37 -11.22
C ASP A 232 -21.63 0.39 -12.72
N SER A 233 -22.33 1.43 -13.18
CA SER A 233 -22.65 1.61 -14.60
C SER A 233 -21.41 1.92 -15.44
N ILE A 234 -20.42 2.62 -14.87
CA ILE A 234 -19.14 2.89 -15.51
C ILE A 234 -18.31 1.60 -15.59
N VAL A 235 -18.32 0.78 -14.54
CA VAL A 235 -17.71 -0.57 -14.56
C VAL A 235 -18.32 -1.42 -15.67
N ALA A 236 -19.65 -1.38 -15.83
CA ALA A 236 -20.34 -2.09 -16.91
C ALA A 236 -19.92 -1.60 -18.31
N LEU A 237 -19.83 -0.29 -18.50
CA LEU A 237 -19.37 0.32 -19.76
C LEU A 237 -17.96 -0.13 -20.12
N ILE A 238 -17.02 -0.08 -19.17
CA ILE A 238 -15.63 -0.48 -19.38
C ILE A 238 -15.53 -1.97 -19.70
N TYR A 239 -16.20 -2.83 -18.92
CA TYR A 239 -16.15 -4.27 -19.12
C TYR A 239 -16.72 -4.68 -20.47
N ALA A 240 -17.86 -4.11 -20.88
CA ALA A 240 -18.45 -4.36 -22.20
C ALA A 240 -17.47 -3.98 -23.33
N ALA A 241 -16.79 -2.83 -23.23
CA ALA A 241 -15.78 -2.45 -24.20
C ALA A 241 -14.58 -3.42 -24.23
N MET A 242 -14.18 -3.98 -23.09
CA MET A 242 -13.11 -4.99 -23.02
C MET A 242 -13.49 -6.31 -23.71
N GLU A 243 -14.77 -6.68 -23.70
CA GLU A 243 -15.27 -7.86 -24.40
C GLU A 243 -15.44 -7.63 -25.91
N GLU A 244 -15.99 -6.47 -26.27
CA GLU A 244 -16.40 -6.16 -27.65
C GLU A 244 -15.24 -5.66 -28.53
N GLN A 245 -14.27 -4.96 -27.95
CA GLN A 245 -13.22 -4.28 -28.73
C GLN A 245 -11.91 -5.08 -28.71
N GLU A 246 -11.45 -5.49 -29.89
CA GLU A 246 -10.26 -6.33 -30.07
C GLU A 246 -9.00 -5.76 -29.38
N HIS A 247 -8.77 -4.44 -29.46
CA HIS A 247 -7.59 -3.81 -28.86
C HIS A 247 -7.63 -3.77 -27.32
N LEU A 248 -8.80 -4.00 -26.71
CA LEU A 248 -8.99 -4.03 -25.26
C LEU A 248 -9.03 -5.45 -24.67
N GLN A 249 -9.06 -6.51 -25.47
CA GLN A 249 -9.12 -7.90 -24.97
C GLN A 249 -7.90 -8.30 -24.11
N SER A 250 -6.77 -7.60 -24.26
CA SER A 250 -5.57 -7.76 -23.43
C SER A 250 -5.39 -6.62 -22.42
N THR A 251 -6.48 -6.25 -21.76
CA THR A 251 -6.53 -5.19 -20.73
C THR A 251 -6.80 -5.78 -19.35
N LEU A 252 -6.08 -5.26 -18.36
CA LEU A 252 -6.40 -5.43 -16.94
C LEU A 252 -7.18 -4.23 -16.47
N PHE A 253 -8.35 -4.43 -15.87
CA PHE A 253 -9.11 -3.36 -15.24
C PHE A 253 -8.97 -3.47 -13.71
N VAL A 254 -8.39 -2.46 -13.08
CA VAL A 254 -8.30 -2.35 -11.61
C VAL A 254 -9.33 -1.33 -11.14
N LEU A 255 -10.23 -1.77 -10.27
CA LEU A 255 -11.19 -0.93 -9.56
C LEU A 255 -10.79 -0.91 -8.08
N CYS A 256 -10.49 0.27 -7.53
CA CYS A 256 -10.08 0.37 -6.14
C CYS A 256 -10.55 1.65 -5.44
N GLY A 257 -10.68 1.57 -4.12
CA GLY A 257 -10.68 2.74 -3.25
C GLY A 257 -9.26 3.08 -2.79
N ASP A 258 -8.98 4.37 -2.71
CA ASP A 258 -7.77 4.90 -2.07
C ASP A 258 -7.87 4.85 -0.54
N HIS A 259 -9.05 5.06 0.02
CA HIS A 259 -9.43 4.77 1.41
C HIS A 259 -10.93 4.46 1.49
N GLY A 260 -11.44 4.25 2.71
CA GLY A 260 -12.87 4.27 3.00
C GLY A 260 -13.28 5.53 3.78
N MET A 261 -14.32 5.42 4.60
CA MET A 261 -14.78 6.51 5.49
C MET A 261 -15.44 5.94 6.74
N ASN A 262 -15.33 6.65 7.86
CA ASN A 262 -16.06 6.29 9.07
C ASN A 262 -17.56 6.61 8.95
N ASP A 263 -18.34 6.20 9.94
CA ASP A 263 -19.80 6.37 9.92
C ASP A 263 -20.27 7.83 10.01
N ALA A 264 -19.39 8.75 10.40
CA ALA A 264 -19.64 10.19 10.34
C ALA A 264 -19.31 10.81 8.97
N GLY A 265 -18.74 10.03 8.05
CA GLY A 265 -18.32 10.51 6.73
C GLY A 265 -16.95 11.15 6.69
N ASN A 266 -16.14 11.01 7.75
CA ASN A 266 -14.76 11.50 7.78
C ASN A 266 -13.77 10.36 7.45
N HIS A 267 -12.54 10.75 7.11
CA HIS A 267 -11.41 9.85 6.90
C HIS A 267 -10.10 10.50 7.41
N GLY A 268 -8.97 9.80 7.29
CA GLY A 268 -7.64 10.21 7.78
C GLY A 268 -7.15 9.39 8.98
N GLY A 269 -8.07 8.74 9.70
CA GLY A 269 -7.81 7.89 10.85
C GLY A 269 -7.52 6.42 10.49
N SER A 270 -7.83 5.54 11.44
CA SER A 270 -7.55 4.11 11.40
C SER A 270 -8.77 3.24 11.73
N SER A 271 -9.99 3.79 11.70
CA SER A 271 -11.18 2.97 11.94
C SER A 271 -11.37 1.93 10.83
N PRO A 272 -12.05 0.80 11.10
CA PRO A 272 -12.29 -0.23 10.07
C PRO A 272 -12.95 0.32 8.80
N GLY A 273 -13.82 1.33 8.94
CA GLY A 273 -14.45 2.04 7.82
C GLY A 273 -13.49 2.82 6.94
N GLU A 274 -12.42 3.35 7.51
CA GLU A 274 -11.42 4.16 6.79
C GLU A 274 -10.36 3.29 6.11
N ILE A 275 -9.97 2.19 6.75
CA ILE A 275 -8.82 1.36 6.31
C ILE A 275 -9.19 0.19 5.41
N SER A 276 -10.49 -0.04 5.15
CA SER A 276 -10.97 -1.22 4.41
C SER A 276 -11.66 -0.87 3.06
N PRO A 277 -10.97 -0.20 2.11
CA PRO A 277 -11.53 0.02 0.77
C PRO A 277 -11.71 -1.28 -0.03
N ALA A 278 -12.63 -1.24 -0.99
CA ALA A 278 -12.76 -2.31 -1.98
C ALA A 278 -11.56 -2.29 -2.96
N LEU A 279 -11.13 -3.47 -3.41
CA LEU A 279 -10.14 -3.65 -4.46
C LEU A 279 -10.52 -4.85 -5.33
N LEU A 280 -10.66 -4.63 -6.63
CA LEU A 280 -10.97 -5.67 -7.60
C LEU A 280 -10.02 -5.58 -8.79
N PHE A 281 -9.59 -6.74 -9.27
CA PHE A 281 -8.96 -6.89 -10.57
C PHE A 281 -9.92 -7.62 -11.49
N ILE A 282 -10.18 -7.03 -12.66
CA ILE A 282 -11.25 -7.41 -13.56
C ILE A 282 -10.66 -7.68 -14.95
N SER A 283 -10.98 -8.83 -15.52
CA SER A 283 -10.66 -9.16 -16.91
C SER A 283 -11.46 -10.40 -17.36
N PRO A 284 -11.97 -10.42 -18.62
CA PRO A 284 -12.50 -11.66 -19.21
C PRO A 284 -11.51 -12.83 -19.16
N LYS A 285 -10.19 -12.57 -19.19
CA LYS A 285 -9.14 -13.61 -19.10
C LYS A 285 -9.14 -14.41 -17.80
N PHE A 286 -9.82 -13.95 -16.74
CA PHE A 286 -9.88 -14.64 -15.45
C PHE A 286 -10.92 -15.76 -15.41
N GLN A 287 -12.00 -15.66 -16.20
CA GLN A 287 -13.13 -16.59 -16.16
C GLN A 287 -12.72 -18.06 -16.41
N THR A 288 -11.68 -18.29 -17.20
CA THR A 288 -11.22 -19.64 -17.55
C THR A 288 -10.20 -20.23 -16.57
N ARG A 289 -9.70 -19.43 -15.62
CA ARG A 289 -8.57 -19.80 -14.75
C ARG A 289 -8.93 -19.93 -13.27
N LYS A 290 -10.06 -19.36 -12.85
CA LYS A 290 -10.45 -19.31 -11.43
C LYS A 290 -11.81 -19.95 -11.18
N THR A 291 -11.94 -20.53 -9.99
CA THR A 291 -13.25 -20.86 -9.44
C THR A 291 -14.01 -19.58 -9.08
N PRO A 292 -15.27 -19.43 -9.50
CA PRO A 292 -16.13 -18.35 -9.05
C PRO A 292 -16.14 -18.22 -7.54
N GLU A 293 -16.23 -16.98 -7.04
CA GLU A 293 -16.46 -16.69 -5.64
C GLU A 293 -17.91 -16.22 -5.43
N ASP A 294 -18.44 -16.46 -4.24
CA ASP A 294 -19.76 -15.98 -3.86
C ASP A 294 -19.74 -14.45 -3.79
N SER A 295 -20.83 -13.82 -4.26
CA SER A 295 -21.07 -12.38 -4.11
C SER A 295 -22.56 -12.07 -4.36
N PRO A 296 -23.23 -11.24 -3.55
CA PRO A 296 -22.72 -10.56 -2.36
C PRO A 296 -22.40 -11.54 -1.22
N VAL A 297 -21.56 -11.13 -0.28
CA VAL A 297 -21.22 -11.89 0.93
C VAL A 297 -21.41 -11.05 2.18
N GLU A 298 -21.48 -11.71 3.34
CA GLU A 298 -21.43 -11.03 4.63
C GLU A 298 -19.96 -10.82 5.03
N ALA A 299 -19.68 -9.72 5.74
CA ALA A 299 -18.35 -9.48 6.26
C ALA A 299 -18.00 -10.53 7.34
N PHE A 300 -16.79 -11.07 7.30
CA PHE A 300 -16.31 -12.03 8.32
C PHE A 300 -15.63 -11.33 9.51
N SER A 301 -15.20 -10.08 9.32
CA SER A 301 -14.69 -9.16 10.33
C SER A 301 -15.02 -7.74 9.88
N ASP A 302 -14.92 -6.72 10.75
CA ASP A 302 -15.37 -5.34 10.50
C ASP A 302 -14.98 -4.82 9.10
N LEU A 303 -15.93 -4.81 8.17
CA LEU A 303 -15.77 -4.39 6.77
C LEU A 303 -14.72 -5.20 5.96
N GLN A 304 -14.38 -6.40 6.41
CA GLN A 304 -13.57 -7.37 5.67
C GLN A 304 -14.49 -8.43 5.03
N TYR A 305 -14.52 -8.47 3.70
CA TYR A 305 -15.43 -9.34 2.93
C TYR A 305 -14.68 -10.45 2.19
N TYR A 306 -13.51 -10.11 1.64
CA TYR A 306 -12.61 -11.05 0.96
C TYR A 306 -11.22 -10.96 1.56
N ARG A 307 -10.29 -11.78 1.04
CA ARG A 307 -8.89 -11.77 1.47
C ARG A 307 -8.34 -10.34 1.53
N THR A 308 -7.72 -10.01 2.65
CA THR A 308 -7.06 -8.72 2.85
C THR A 308 -5.69 -8.70 2.17
N VAL A 309 -5.39 -7.62 1.45
CA VAL A 309 -4.07 -7.34 0.84
C VAL A 309 -3.68 -5.90 1.13
N GLU A 310 -2.39 -5.59 1.19
CA GLU A 310 -1.94 -4.22 1.40
C GLU A 310 -2.09 -3.41 0.10
N GLN A 311 -2.44 -2.13 0.16
CA GLN A 311 -2.55 -1.30 -1.06
C GLN A 311 -1.23 -1.23 -1.87
N MET A 312 -0.10 -1.28 -1.18
CA MET A 312 1.23 -1.32 -1.78
C MET A 312 1.48 -2.61 -2.59
N ASP A 313 0.73 -3.68 -2.35
CA ASP A 313 0.82 -4.94 -3.12
C ASP A 313 0.31 -4.78 -4.56
N ILE A 314 -0.47 -3.72 -4.85
CA ILE A 314 -0.93 -3.39 -6.20
C ILE A 314 0.26 -3.15 -7.14
N THR A 315 1.29 -2.45 -6.68
CA THR A 315 2.45 -2.07 -7.51
C THR A 315 3.22 -3.27 -8.08
N PRO A 316 3.75 -4.21 -7.27
CA PRO A 316 4.44 -5.38 -7.82
C PRO A 316 3.51 -6.31 -8.59
N THR A 317 2.22 -6.37 -8.22
CA THR A 317 1.22 -7.16 -8.94
C THR A 317 0.99 -6.61 -10.35
N LEU A 318 0.81 -5.30 -10.50
CA LEU A 318 0.74 -4.64 -11.81
C LEU A 318 2.02 -4.84 -12.61
N ALA A 319 3.18 -4.67 -11.96
CA ALA A 319 4.47 -4.85 -12.63
C ALA A 319 4.61 -6.26 -13.21
N GLY A 320 4.32 -7.31 -12.43
CA GLY A 320 4.35 -8.69 -12.92
C GLY A 320 3.35 -8.97 -14.03
N LEU A 321 2.11 -8.50 -13.89
CA LEU A 321 1.03 -8.73 -14.87
C LEU A 321 1.24 -7.99 -16.21
N LEU A 322 1.88 -6.81 -16.17
CA LEU A 322 2.19 -5.99 -17.35
C LEU A 322 3.59 -6.28 -17.93
N GLY A 323 4.41 -7.08 -17.24
CA GLY A 323 5.79 -7.33 -17.63
C GLY A 323 6.69 -6.10 -17.50
N LEU A 324 6.51 -5.34 -16.42
CA LEU A 324 7.35 -4.20 -16.04
C LEU A 324 8.34 -4.60 -14.94
N PRO A 325 9.50 -3.93 -14.84
CA PRO A 325 10.32 -3.97 -13.64
C PRO A 325 9.53 -3.50 -12.41
N ILE A 326 9.71 -4.17 -11.26
CA ILE A 326 9.10 -3.74 -9.99
C ILE A 326 9.83 -2.49 -9.51
N PRO A 327 9.13 -1.39 -9.19
CA PRO A 327 9.76 -0.15 -8.74
C PRO A 327 10.77 -0.35 -7.61
N LEU A 328 11.93 0.30 -7.71
CA LEU A 328 13.09 0.05 -6.83
C LEU A 328 12.78 0.10 -5.34
N ASN A 329 11.89 1.02 -4.94
CA ASN A 329 11.54 1.28 -3.54
C ASN A 329 10.21 0.63 -3.12
N SER A 330 9.66 -0.26 -3.94
CA SER A 330 8.45 -1.02 -3.60
C SER A 330 8.73 -1.95 -2.42
N LEU A 331 7.81 -1.95 -1.47
CA LEU A 331 7.75 -2.87 -0.33
C LEU A 331 6.54 -3.82 -0.46
N GLY A 332 5.78 -3.73 -1.54
CA GLY A 332 4.64 -4.59 -1.81
C GLY A 332 5.03 -6.04 -2.13
N ILE A 333 4.07 -6.94 -1.93
CA ILE A 333 4.16 -8.35 -2.27
C ILE A 333 3.26 -8.63 -3.48
N PHE A 334 3.77 -9.37 -4.46
CA PHE A 334 2.94 -9.87 -5.57
C PHE A 334 1.79 -10.72 -5.03
N ILE A 335 0.56 -10.38 -5.38
CA ILE A 335 -0.65 -11.06 -4.88
C ILE A 335 -0.67 -12.51 -5.44
N PRO A 336 -0.52 -13.55 -4.59
CA PRO A 336 -0.28 -14.92 -5.04
C PRO A 336 -1.38 -15.52 -5.92
N GLU A 337 -2.61 -15.06 -5.77
CA GLU A 337 -3.77 -15.47 -6.56
C GLU A 337 -3.55 -15.24 -8.06
N PHE A 338 -2.73 -14.27 -8.46
CA PHE A 338 -2.42 -14.02 -9.87
C PHE A 338 -1.37 -14.96 -10.46
N LEU A 339 -0.69 -15.78 -9.65
CA LEU A 339 0.26 -16.78 -10.17
C LEU A 339 -0.43 -17.79 -11.10
N MET A 340 -1.76 -17.95 -10.99
CA MET A 340 -2.57 -18.76 -11.91
C MET A 340 -2.54 -18.29 -13.37
N MET A 341 -2.06 -17.07 -13.64
CA MET A 341 -1.93 -16.53 -14.99
C MET A 341 -0.75 -17.14 -15.77
N TRP A 342 0.15 -17.87 -15.10
CA TRP A 342 1.26 -18.57 -15.74
C TRP A 342 1.19 -20.07 -15.45
N ASP A 343 1.02 -20.87 -16.51
CA ASP A 343 0.94 -22.33 -16.38
C ASP A 343 2.32 -22.97 -16.10
N ASN A 344 3.39 -22.32 -16.55
CA ASN A 344 4.77 -22.76 -16.30
C ASN A 344 5.21 -22.34 -14.89
N GLY A 345 5.50 -23.32 -14.03
CA GLY A 345 6.01 -23.10 -12.68
C GLY A 345 7.31 -22.28 -12.63
N ALA A 346 8.15 -22.33 -13.67
CA ALA A 346 9.35 -21.50 -13.74
C ALA A 346 9.01 -19.99 -13.82
N HIS A 347 7.95 -19.62 -14.54
CA HIS A 347 7.50 -18.22 -14.61
C HIS A 347 6.92 -17.75 -13.27
N ARG A 348 6.20 -18.63 -12.56
CA ARG A 348 5.65 -18.33 -11.22
C ARG A 348 6.78 -18.08 -10.21
N ILE A 349 7.81 -18.92 -10.24
CA ILE A 349 9.03 -18.74 -9.43
C ILE A 349 9.76 -17.45 -9.82
N ASP A 350 9.91 -17.15 -11.12
CA ASP A 350 10.57 -15.94 -11.61
C ASP A 350 9.89 -14.66 -11.08
N ILE A 351 8.55 -14.57 -11.12
CA ILE A 351 7.79 -13.44 -10.57
C ILE A 351 8.10 -13.23 -9.08
N LEU A 352 7.99 -14.29 -8.28
CA LEU A 352 8.22 -14.21 -6.83
C LEU A 352 9.69 -13.93 -6.49
N LEU A 353 10.63 -14.51 -7.25
CA LEU A 353 12.06 -14.32 -7.05
C LEU A 353 12.47 -12.89 -7.39
N ARG A 354 11.92 -12.29 -8.45
CA ARG A 354 12.15 -10.87 -8.79
C ARG A 354 11.62 -9.95 -7.71
N ASN A 355 10.41 -10.20 -7.22
CA ASN A 355 9.85 -9.41 -6.12
C ASN A 355 10.70 -9.53 -4.85
N ALA A 356 11.15 -10.74 -4.50
CA ALA A 356 12.01 -10.95 -3.33
C ALA A 356 13.37 -10.25 -3.48
N LYS A 357 14.04 -10.38 -4.63
CA LYS A 357 15.32 -9.70 -4.91
C LYS A 357 15.18 -8.19 -4.86
N GLN A 358 14.14 -7.62 -5.49
CA GLN A 358 13.88 -6.19 -5.47
C GLN A 358 13.66 -5.70 -4.02
N MET A 359 12.81 -6.38 -3.25
CA MET A 359 12.53 -6.00 -1.87
C MET A 359 13.78 -6.10 -0.98
N LEU A 360 14.58 -7.15 -1.13
CA LEU A 360 15.85 -7.30 -0.42
C LEU A 360 16.84 -6.19 -0.79
N ASN A 361 16.87 -5.75 -2.05
CA ASN A 361 17.69 -4.61 -2.46
C ASN A 361 17.21 -3.30 -1.80
N ALA A 362 15.90 -3.07 -1.74
CA ALA A 362 15.33 -1.94 -1.00
C ALA A 362 15.69 -2.01 0.50
N MET A 363 15.64 -3.21 1.10
CA MET A 363 16.04 -3.43 2.49
C MET A 363 17.51 -3.12 2.75
N LYS A 364 18.43 -3.46 1.84
CA LYS A 364 19.87 -3.14 1.98
C LYS A 364 20.13 -1.65 2.16
N GLY A 365 19.33 -0.79 1.52
CA GLY A 365 19.42 0.66 1.69
C GLY A 365 19.12 1.13 3.12
N THR A 366 18.38 0.34 3.90
CA THR A 366 18.02 0.60 5.30
C THR A 366 18.87 -0.20 6.29
N PHE A 367 19.24 -1.43 5.93
CA PHE A 367 20.04 -2.35 6.72
C PHE A 367 21.29 -2.77 5.92
N PRO A 368 22.39 -1.98 5.97
CA PRO A 368 23.59 -2.25 5.17
C PRO A 368 24.27 -3.60 5.48
N ASP A 369 24.10 -4.08 6.71
CA ASP A 369 24.65 -5.38 7.17
C ASP A 369 23.83 -6.59 6.67
N LEU A 370 22.76 -6.36 5.90
CA LEU A 370 21.95 -7.41 5.31
C LEU A 370 22.73 -8.12 4.18
N ASP A 371 23.46 -9.16 4.56
CA ASP A 371 24.04 -10.13 3.63
C ASP A 371 22.95 -11.04 3.02
N VAL A 372 22.72 -10.89 1.72
CA VAL A 372 21.77 -11.68 0.92
C VAL A 372 22.48 -12.65 -0.04
N GLU A 373 23.81 -12.64 -0.02
CA GLU A 373 24.69 -13.47 -0.86
C GLU A 373 25.39 -14.57 -0.03
N ALA A 374 25.13 -14.61 1.28
CA ALA A 374 25.64 -15.62 2.20
C ALA A 374 25.47 -17.04 1.66
N ILE A 375 26.61 -17.71 1.42
CA ILE A 375 26.69 -19.10 0.93
C ILE A 375 26.46 -20.10 2.08
N THR A 376 26.72 -19.68 3.32
CA THR A 376 26.51 -20.46 4.55
C THR A 376 25.26 -19.97 5.28
N PRO A 377 24.53 -20.87 5.99
CA PRO A 377 23.37 -20.46 6.78
C PRO A 377 23.79 -19.41 7.83
N PRO A 378 23.09 -18.27 7.91
CA PRO A 378 23.34 -17.30 8.97
C PRO A 378 23.23 -17.93 10.37
N HIS A 379 24.03 -17.45 11.33
CA HIS A 379 24.00 -17.97 12.70
C HIS A 379 22.58 -17.84 13.30
N GLY A 380 22.03 -18.96 13.80
CA GLY A 380 20.74 -18.97 14.50
C GLY A 380 19.52 -19.35 13.65
N CYS A 381 19.67 -19.57 12.34
CA CYS A 381 18.54 -19.99 11.48
C CYS A 381 17.90 -21.32 11.91
N ASP A 382 18.70 -22.25 12.46
CA ASP A 382 18.22 -23.56 12.91
C ASP A 382 17.42 -23.51 14.23
N LYS A 383 17.52 -22.42 14.98
CA LYS A 383 16.89 -22.28 16.31
C LYS A 383 15.58 -21.49 16.29
N GLN A 384 15.12 -21.01 15.12
CA GLN A 384 13.97 -20.10 14.99
C GLN A 384 14.02 -18.85 15.90
N LEU A 385 15.20 -18.50 16.42
CA LEU A 385 15.41 -17.35 17.31
C LEU A 385 15.65 -16.04 16.55
N ALA A 386 15.77 -16.09 15.22
CA ALA A 386 16.09 -14.92 14.42
C ALA A 386 14.90 -13.95 14.36
N THR A 387 15.15 -12.67 14.67
CA THR A 387 14.18 -11.57 14.61
C THR A 387 14.67 -10.47 13.67
N GLY A 388 13.78 -9.57 13.25
CA GLY A 388 14.15 -8.42 12.42
C GLY A 388 14.82 -8.83 11.10
N PRO A 389 15.89 -8.12 10.67
CA PRO A 389 16.62 -8.43 9.43
C PRO A 389 17.18 -9.86 9.36
N ALA A 390 17.61 -10.45 10.48
CA ALA A 390 18.16 -11.81 10.51
C ALA A 390 17.10 -12.87 10.13
N LYS A 391 15.83 -12.67 10.54
CA LYS A 391 14.70 -13.53 10.13
C LYS A 391 14.57 -13.57 8.61
N VAL A 392 14.74 -12.41 7.96
CA VAL A 392 14.64 -12.27 6.50
C VAL A 392 15.80 -12.98 5.81
N GLN A 393 17.04 -12.82 6.30
CA GLN A 393 18.21 -13.54 5.78
C GLN A 393 18.05 -15.06 5.86
N CYS A 394 17.57 -15.58 7.00
CA CYS A 394 17.32 -17.01 7.17
C CYS A 394 16.26 -17.52 6.20
N ALA A 395 15.13 -16.81 6.06
CA ALA A 395 14.09 -17.17 5.11
C ALA A 395 14.61 -17.15 3.66
N TRP A 396 15.43 -16.15 3.31
CA TRP A 396 16.00 -16.01 1.99
C TRP A 396 16.96 -17.15 1.66
N PHE A 397 17.87 -17.48 2.59
CA PHE A 397 18.77 -18.62 2.45
C PHE A 397 18.00 -19.93 2.21
N GLN A 398 16.96 -20.20 3.02
CA GLN A 398 16.11 -21.38 2.86
C GLN A 398 15.41 -21.41 1.50
N ALA A 399 14.88 -20.27 1.04
CA ALA A 399 14.25 -20.18 -0.27
C ALA A 399 15.25 -20.46 -1.41
N LEU A 400 16.46 -19.92 -1.35
CA LEU A 400 17.50 -20.19 -2.36
C LEU A 400 17.94 -21.64 -2.40
N GLN A 401 18.00 -22.35 -1.26
CA GLN A 401 18.27 -23.79 -1.25
C GLN A 401 17.18 -24.59 -1.97
N LEU A 402 15.92 -24.18 -1.87
CA LEU A 402 14.82 -24.82 -2.60
C LEU A 402 14.86 -24.53 -4.10
N VAL A 403 15.26 -23.31 -4.49
CA VAL A 403 15.31 -22.87 -5.90
C VAL A 403 16.55 -23.41 -6.64
N HIS A 404 17.72 -23.37 -6.01
CA HIS A 404 19.02 -23.66 -6.64
C HIS A 404 19.79 -24.82 -6.01
N GLY A 405 19.34 -25.35 -4.88
CA GLY A 405 20.08 -26.37 -4.13
C GLY A 405 20.07 -27.76 -4.79
N PRO A 406 20.86 -28.69 -4.22
CA PRO A 406 21.06 -30.04 -4.77
C PRO A 406 19.77 -30.88 -4.81
N GLU A 407 18.77 -30.55 -4.00
CA GLU A 407 17.47 -31.23 -3.97
C GLU A 407 16.42 -30.61 -4.90
N ARG A 408 16.77 -29.63 -5.75
CA ARG A 408 15.81 -28.94 -6.66
C ARG A 408 14.89 -29.87 -7.44
N ASN A 409 15.40 -31.02 -7.89
CA ASN A 409 14.63 -32.01 -8.65
C ASN A 409 13.56 -32.75 -7.82
N ARG A 410 13.61 -32.66 -6.49
CA ARG A 410 12.66 -33.26 -5.55
C ARG A 410 11.68 -32.24 -4.97
N THR A 411 11.99 -30.95 -5.07
CA THR A 411 11.15 -29.88 -4.53
C THR A 411 9.86 -29.72 -5.33
N ILE A 412 8.73 -29.60 -4.64
CA ILE A 412 7.43 -29.36 -5.28
C ILE A 412 7.21 -27.85 -5.41
N LEU A 413 6.64 -27.39 -6.52
CA LEU A 413 6.40 -25.97 -6.83
C LEU A 413 5.76 -25.17 -5.66
N PRO A 414 4.71 -25.66 -4.97
CA PRO A 414 4.08 -24.93 -3.86
C PRO A 414 5.02 -24.65 -2.68
N ASP A 415 6.03 -25.51 -2.44
CA ASP A 415 7.00 -25.32 -1.36
C ASP A 415 7.94 -24.16 -1.68
N VAL A 416 8.38 -24.06 -2.94
CA VAL A 416 9.20 -22.95 -3.43
C VAL A 416 8.45 -21.63 -3.34
N GLU A 417 7.19 -21.61 -3.81
CA GLU A 417 6.34 -20.41 -3.75
C GLU A 417 6.10 -19.98 -2.30
N SER A 418 5.79 -20.92 -1.42
CA SER A 418 5.57 -20.64 0.00
C SER A 418 6.82 -20.11 0.68
N ALA A 419 8.01 -20.61 0.32
CA ALA A 419 9.28 -20.12 0.85
C ALA A 419 9.56 -18.69 0.39
N LEU A 420 9.40 -18.37 -0.90
CA LEU A 420 9.58 -17.01 -1.42
C LEU A 420 8.57 -16.02 -0.83
N LEU A 421 7.30 -16.42 -0.71
CA LEU A 421 6.29 -15.59 -0.05
C LEU A 421 6.60 -15.35 1.44
N ARG A 422 7.24 -16.30 2.12
CA ARG A 422 7.69 -16.12 3.51
C ARG A 422 8.80 -15.08 3.63
N VAL A 423 9.72 -15.04 2.66
CA VAL A 423 10.76 -14.00 2.57
C VAL A 423 10.09 -12.64 2.43
N LEU A 424 9.20 -12.52 1.45
CA LEU A 424 8.48 -11.28 1.13
C LEU A 424 7.68 -10.74 2.33
N ARG A 425 6.90 -11.59 2.99
CA ARG A 425 6.14 -11.19 4.20
C ARG A 425 7.05 -10.75 5.34
N SER A 426 8.11 -11.51 5.61
CA SER A 426 9.06 -11.16 6.67
C SER A 426 9.79 -9.84 6.37
N ALA A 427 10.14 -9.60 5.10
CA ALA A 427 10.77 -8.36 4.66
C ALA A 427 9.82 -7.16 4.77
N GLN A 428 8.57 -7.30 4.30
CA GLN A 428 7.54 -6.28 4.41
C GLN A 428 7.22 -5.94 5.88
N GLU A 429 7.11 -6.94 6.77
CA GLU A 429 6.93 -6.76 8.22
C GLU A 429 8.07 -5.91 8.82
N VAL A 430 9.33 -6.24 8.52
CA VAL A 430 10.50 -5.53 9.04
C VAL A 430 10.58 -4.10 8.51
N MET A 431 10.34 -3.91 7.21
CA MET A 431 10.40 -2.59 6.58
C MET A 431 9.26 -1.67 7.02
N SER A 432 8.06 -2.22 7.23
CA SER A 432 6.91 -1.44 7.71
C SER A 432 7.03 -1.06 9.18
N SER A 433 7.83 -1.82 9.96
CA SER A 433 8.08 -1.55 11.39
C SER A 433 9.41 -0.84 11.66
N THR A 434 10.13 -0.38 10.63
CA THR A 434 11.49 0.16 10.77
C THR A 434 11.58 1.40 11.67
N ALA A 435 10.56 2.27 11.68
CA ALA A 435 10.54 3.43 12.58
C ALA A 435 10.58 2.99 14.06
N THR A 436 9.81 1.95 14.40
CA THR A 436 9.81 1.33 15.73
C THR A 436 11.10 0.55 15.99
N TYR A 437 11.58 -0.20 14.98
CA TYR A 437 12.76 -1.05 15.10
C TYR A 437 14.04 -0.24 15.32
N GLY A 438 14.27 0.84 14.57
CA GLY A 438 15.47 1.68 14.70
C GLY A 438 15.58 2.43 16.03
N LEU A 439 14.44 2.78 16.65
CA LEU A 439 14.37 3.37 18.00
C LEU A 439 14.71 2.33 19.08
N VAL A 440 14.22 1.10 18.92
CA VAL A 440 14.38 0.02 19.92
C VAL A 440 15.73 -0.69 19.81
N SER A 441 16.22 -0.95 18.59
CA SER A 441 17.42 -1.75 18.35
C SER A 441 18.72 -1.02 18.69
N LYS A 442 18.70 0.32 18.77
CA LYS A 442 19.89 1.13 19.01
C LYS A 442 20.16 1.45 20.48
N SER A 443 19.34 1.02 21.43
CA SER A 443 19.55 1.47 22.80
C SER A 443 19.19 0.48 23.90
N SER A 444 20.19 0.15 24.74
CA SER A 444 19.95 -0.16 26.16
C SER A 444 19.22 1.00 26.86
N ASP A 445 19.26 2.19 26.26
CA ASP A 445 18.57 3.39 26.71
C ASP A 445 17.07 3.41 26.41
N ALA A 446 16.52 2.54 25.56
CA ALA A 446 15.06 2.46 25.34
C ALA A 446 14.37 1.90 26.60
N VAL A 447 14.99 0.91 27.25
CA VAL A 447 14.56 0.40 28.56
C VAL A 447 14.74 1.47 29.63
N THR A 448 15.86 2.20 29.63
CA THR A 448 16.11 3.30 30.56
C THR A 448 15.15 4.48 30.35
N PHE A 449 14.82 4.82 29.11
CA PHE A 449 13.86 5.85 28.73
C PHE A 449 12.43 5.43 29.08
N LEU A 450 12.07 4.17 28.88
CA LEU A 450 10.80 3.60 29.33
C LEU A 450 10.70 3.67 30.86
N MET A 451 11.75 3.26 31.57
CA MET A 451 11.82 3.34 33.03
C MET A 451 11.74 4.78 33.54
N LEU A 452 12.46 5.71 32.92
CA LEU A 452 12.41 7.14 33.26
C LEU A 452 11.04 7.74 32.95
N SER A 453 10.42 7.38 31.82
CA SER A 453 9.07 7.83 31.47
C SER A 453 8.04 7.32 32.46
N VAL A 454 8.11 6.03 32.86
CA VAL A 454 7.26 5.43 33.89
C VAL A 454 7.45 6.11 35.25
N ILE A 455 8.69 6.41 35.65
CA ILE A 455 9.00 7.08 36.93
C ILE A 455 8.55 8.54 36.92
N SER A 456 8.87 9.31 35.87
CA SER A 456 8.46 10.71 35.73
C SER A 456 6.94 10.86 35.69
N TYR A 457 6.25 9.92 35.04
CA TYR A 457 4.80 9.91 34.94
C TYR A 457 4.11 9.43 36.23
N GLY A 458 4.67 8.42 36.90
CA GLY A 458 4.27 8.04 38.26
C GLY A 458 4.38 9.21 39.25
N GLY A 459 5.33 10.13 39.05
CA GLY A 459 5.42 11.39 39.77
C GLY A 459 4.30 12.39 39.43
N MET A 460 3.89 12.47 38.16
CA MET A 460 2.78 13.34 37.72
C MET A 460 1.41 12.88 38.25
N MET A 461 1.22 11.59 38.52
CA MET A 461 -0.02 11.04 39.11
C MET A 461 -0.37 11.63 40.49
N PHE A 462 0.57 12.28 41.18
CA PHE A 462 0.34 12.97 42.45
C PHE A 462 0.05 14.48 42.29
N ALA A 463 0.08 15.01 41.07
CA ALA A 463 -0.24 16.40 40.75
C ALA A 463 -1.60 16.49 40.03
N SER A 464 -2.67 16.17 40.76
CA SER A 464 -4.03 16.08 40.21
C SER A 464 -4.68 17.45 40.00
N SER A 465 -4.49 18.06 38.83
CA SER A 465 -5.51 18.94 38.24
C SER A 465 -5.20 19.09 36.77
N TYR A 466 -6.21 18.88 35.91
CA TYR A 466 -6.24 18.97 34.45
C TYR A 466 -6.29 17.62 33.73
N VAL A 467 -7.54 17.29 33.31
CA VAL A 467 -7.92 16.85 31.97
C VAL A 467 -7.02 15.78 31.36
N GLU A 468 -7.43 14.51 31.49
CA GLU A 468 -7.42 13.45 30.46
C GLU A 468 -7.29 12.07 31.10
N GLU A 469 -8.38 11.49 31.60
CA GLU A 469 -8.38 10.08 32.00
C GLU A 469 -8.28 9.12 30.79
N GLU A 470 -8.60 9.57 29.57
CA GLU A 470 -8.49 8.76 28.34
C GLU A 470 -7.07 8.67 27.77
N GLN A 471 -6.26 9.73 27.80
CA GLN A 471 -4.86 9.64 27.36
C GLN A 471 -4.04 8.73 28.27
N GLN A 472 -4.39 8.68 29.57
CA GLN A 472 -3.77 7.82 30.57
C GLN A 472 -3.91 6.33 30.20
N PHE A 473 -5.10 5.89 29.76
CA PHE A 473 -5.36 4.49 29.39
C PHE A 473 -4.48 4.03 28.22
N TRP A 474 -4.44 4.81 27.13
CA TRP A 474 -3.62 4.48 25.97
C TRP A 474 -2.12 4.48 26.29
N TYR A 475 -1.69 5.34 27.21
CA TYR A 475 -0.28 5.39 27.62
C TYR A 475 0.14 4.17 28.45
N TRP A 476 -0.71 3.70 29.38
CA TRP A 476 -0.46 2.47 30.13
C TRP A 476 -0.46 1.23 29.24
N VAL A 477 -1.36 1.17 28.25
CA VAL A 477 -1.41 0.09 27.25
C VAL A 477 -0.15 0.10 26.38
N VAL A 478 0.26 1.25 25.86
CA VAL A 478 1.48 1.39 25.05
C VAL A 478 2.73 1.05 25.87
N THR A 479 2.79 1.51 27.13
CA THR A 479 3.91 1.23 28.05
C THR A 479 4.01 -0.27 28.38
N ALA A 480 2.88 -0.92 28.69
CA ALA A 480 2.81 -2.35 28.94
C ALA A 480 3.18 -3.16 27.69
N TRP A 481 2.76 -2.69 26.51
CA TRP A 481 3.12 -3.26 25.22
C TRP A 481 4.62 -3.15 24.94
N THR A 482 5.23 -1.98 25.17
CA THR A 482 6.69 -1.81 25.04
C THR A 482 7.49 -2.63 26.04
N ALA A 483 7.00 -2.81 27.28
CA ALA A 483 7.64 -3.66 28.28
C ALA A 483 7.53 -5.15 27.89
N SER A 484 6.39 -5.58 27.36
CA SER A 484 6.21 -6.91 26.77
C SER A 484 7.20 -7.15 25.63
N LEU A 485 7.40 -6.18 24.74
CA LEU A 485 8.38 -6.28 23.64
C LEU A 485 9.83 -6.34 24.13
N SER A 486 10.17 -5.67 25.24
CA SER A 486 11.52 -5.71 25.83
C SER A 486 11.88 -7.04 26.51
N GLN A 487 10.90 -7.91 26.79
CA GLN A 487 11.15 -9.25 27.35
C GLN A 487 11.54 -10.28 26.27
N PHE A 488 11.56 -9.89 24.99
CA PHE A 488 11.90 -10.76 23.86
C PHE A 488 13.31 -10.52 23.28
N THR A 489 14.17 -9.76 23.96
CA THR A 489 15.60 -9.69 23.62
C THR A 489 16.31 -10.93 24.18
N PRO A 490 16.86 -11.83 23.35
CA PRO A 490 17.78 -12.85 23.86
C PRO A 490 19.07 -12.17 24.29
N GLU A 491 19.64 -12.60 25.42
CA GLU A 491 21.02 -12.28 25.81
C GLU A 491 22.04 -12.65 24.72
#